data_AF-A0A0Q4USA3-F1
#
_entry.id   AF-A0A0Q4USA3-F1
#
_cell.length_a   1.000
_cell.length_b   1.000
_cell.length_c   1.000
_cell.angle_alpha   90.00
_cell.angle_beta   90.00
_cell.angle_gamma   90.00
#
_symmetry.space_group_name_H-M   'P 1'
#
loop_
_entity.id
_entity.type
_entity.pdbx_description
1 polymer ?
#
loop_
_entity_poly.entity_id
_entity_poly.type
_entity_poly.pdbx_seq_one_letter_code
_entity_poly.pdbx_strand_id
1 'polypeptide(L)' 'MHRTDHGVEFDRLLKRRDHDQRPDVEVKRSIPARIRKTHRVVLAIDDSPGVIGLWRSQHMPVVVVPGWDDEVALP' A
#
# COMPACT_ATOMS: atom_id res chain seq x y z
N MET A 1 16.53 -8.12 -5.72
CA MET A 1 16.10 -8.18 -4.32
C MET A 1 16.87 -7.14 -3.53
N HIS A 2 16.15 -6.27 -2.83
CA HIS A 2 16.67 -5.18 -2.00
C HIS A 2 16.30 -5.45 -0.53
N ARG A 3 16.96 -4.78 0.42
CA ARG A 3 16.73 -4.96 1.85
C ARG A 3 16.72 -3.61 2.57
N THR A 4 15.82 -3.42 3.54
CA THR A 4 15.80 -2.25 4.43
C THR A 4 16.76 -2.41 5.61
N ASP A 5 17.04 -1.32 6.34
CA ASP A 5 17.88 -1.37 7.55
C ASP A 5 17.27 -2.27 8.66
N HIS A 6 15.95 -2.45 8.65
CA HIS A 6 15.23 -3.36 9.55
C HIS A 6 15.13 -4.80 9.01
N GLY A 7 15.85 -5.14 7.94
CA GLY A 7 15.95 -6.50 7.42
C GLY A 7 14.77 -6.96 6.55
N VAL A 8 13.89 -6.06 6.11
CA VAL A 8 12.77 -6.41 5.23
C VAL A 8 13.24 -6.48 3.79
N GLU A 9 13.09 -7.64 3.16
CA GLU A 9 13.45 -7.83 1.76
C GLU A 9 12.29 -7.46 0.83
N PHE A 10 12.60 -6.86 -0.31
CA PHE A 10 11.61 -6.46 -1.31
C PHE A 10 12.19 -6.46 -2.73
N ASP A 11 11.34 -6.73 -3.73
CA ASP A 11 11.75 -6.67 -5.13
C ASP A 11 11.67 -5.27 -5.72
N ARG A 12 10.63 -4.51 -5.37
CA ARG A 12 10.41 -3.14 -5.88
C ARG A 12 9.84 -2.20 -4.83
N LEU A 13 10.32 -0.97 -4.85
CA LEU A 13 9.78 0.14 -4.05
C LEU A 13 9.05 1.12 -4.96
N LEU A 14 7.73 1.23 -4.80
CA LEU A 14 6.88 2.13 -5.57
C LEU A 14 6.32 3.20 -4.65
N LYS A 15 6.77 4.45 -4.85
CA LYS A 15 6.35 5.59 -4.05
C LYS A 15 5.50 6.57 -4.87
N ARG A 16 4.79 7.43 -4.15
CA ARG A 16 4.27 8.70 -4.66
C ARG A 16 5.39 9.44 -5.42
N ARG A 17 5.04 10.13 -6.50
CA ARG A 17 5.99 10.97 -7.25
C ARG A 17 6.29 12.25 -6.47
N ASP A 18 7.46 12.82 -6.72
CA ASP A 18 7.84 14.07 -6.11
C ASP A 18 6.80 15.16 -6.44
N HIS A 19 6.42 15.93 -5.43
CA HIS A 19 5.42 17.01 -5.49
C HIS A 19 3.99 16.59 -5.90
N ASP A 20 3.67 15.29 -5.94
CA ASP A 20 2.28 14.84 -6.16
C ASP A 20 1.46 15.05 -4.89
N GLN A 21 0.45 15.93 -4.94
CA GLN A 21 -0.40 16.29 -3.78
C GLN A 21 -1.74 15.55 -3.74
N ARG A 22 -2.00 14.62 -4.67
CA ARG A 22 -3.28 13.91 -4.72
C ARG A 22 -3.50 13.01 -3.49
N PRO A 23 -4.73 12.66 -3.12
CA PRO A 23 -4.98 11.68 -2.05
C PRO A 23 -4.29 10.33 -2.30
N ASP A 24 -3.94 9.60 -1.24
CA ASP A 24 -3.24 8.30 -1.34
C ASP A 24 -3.98 7.30 -2.21
N VAL A 25 -5.31 7.28 -2.11
CA VAL A 25 -6.17 6.42 -2.94
C VAL A 25 -5.93 6.68 -4.44
N GLU A 26 -5.77 7.95 -4.84
CA GLU A 26 -5.53 8.30 -6.24
C GLU A 26 -4.12 7.91 -6.71
N VAL A 27 -3.11 8.15 -5.87
CA VAL A 27 -1.73 7.76 -6.17
C VAL A 27 -1.63 6.23 -6.29
N LYS A 28 -2.18 5.51 -5.32
CA LYS A 28 -2.11 4.06 -5.22
C LYS A 28 -2.96 3.34 -6.28
N ARG A 29 -3.99 3.98 -6.85
CA ARG A 29 -4.88 3.38 -7.89
C ARG A 29 -4.12 2.77 -9.08
N SER A 30 -3.01 3.39 -9.48
CA SER A 30 -2.21 2.95 -10.63
C SER A 30 -1.18 1.85 -10.31
N ILE A 31 -0.88 1.62 -9.03
CA ILE A 31 0.21 0.75 -8.59
C ILE A 31 -0.03 -0.73 -8.94
N PRO A 32 -1.21 -1.33 -8.69
CA PRO A 32 -1.44 -2.73 -9.01
C PRO A 32 -1.27 -3.06 -10.48
N ALA A 33 -1.67 -2.16 -11.39
CA ALA A 33 -1.46 -2.33 -12.83
C ALA A 33 0.03 -2.45 -13.19
N ARG A 34 0.92 -1.74 -12.47
CA ARG A 34 2.38 -1.82 -12.66
C ARG A 34 2.95 -3.11 -12.08
N ILE A 35 2.42 -3.60 -10.96
CA ILE A 35 2.85 -4.86 -10.34
C ILE A 35 2.46 -6.06 -11.21
N ARG A 36 1.20 -6.08 -11.67
CA ARG A 36 0.60 -7.14 -12.50
C ARG A 36 1.32 -7.41 -13.82
N LYS A 37 2.13 -6.47 -14.33
CA LYS A 37 3.00 -6.68 -15.50
C LYS A 37 4.07 -7.76 -15.29
N THR A 38 4.40 -8.04 -14.04
CA THR A 38 5.57 -8.86 -13.67
C THR A 38 5.28 -9.87 -12.56
N HIS A 39 4.23 -9.67 -11.78
CA HIS A 39 3.90 -10.48 -10.61
C HIS A 39 2.40 -10.72 -10.54
N ARG A 40 2.01 -11.88 -10.03
CA ARG A 40 0.64 -12.12 -9.59
C ARG A 40 0.45 -11.54 -8.19
N VAL A 41 -0.48 -10.62 -8.03
CA VAL A 41 -0.83 -10.07 -6.71
C VAL A 41 -1.76 -11.04 -6.00
N VAL A 42 -1.35 -11.53 -4.83
CA VAL A 42 -2.12 -12.53 -4.04
C VAL A 42 -2.66 -11.98 -2.73
N LEU A 43 -2.07 -10.90 -2.20
CA LEU A 43 -2.44 -10.28 -0.94
C LEU A 43 -1.98 -8.82 -0.93
N ALA A 44 -2.76 -7.94 -0.28
CA ALA A 44 -2.31 -6.63 0.15
C ALA A 44 -2.35 -6.52 1.68
N ILE A 45 -1.44 -5.72 2.23
CA ILE A 45 -1.38 -5.36 3.65
C ILE A 45 -1.38 -3.84 3.70
N ASP A 46 -2.39 -3.23 4.32
CA ASP A 46 -2.57 -1.77 4.39
C ASP A 46 -3.39 -1.44 5.65
N ASP A 47 -3.29 -0.20 6.11
CA ASP A 47 -3.93 0.35 7.31
C ASP A 47 -4.99 1.39 6.96
N SER A 48 -4.81 2.13 5.87
CA SER A 48 -5.73 3.19 5.43
C SER A 48 -7.08 2.66 4.92
N PRO A 49 -8.24 3.01 5.53
CA PRO A 49 -9.56 2.55 5.11
C PRO A 49 -9.88 2.85 3.64
N GLY A 50 -9.50 4.04 3.16
CA GLY A 50 -9.69 4.43 1.77
C GLY A 50 -8.89 3.56 0.80
N VAL A 51 -7.65 3.22 1.16
CA VAL A 51 -6.77 2.38 0.34
C VAL A 51 -7.20 0.91 0.41
N ILE A 52 -7.61 0.42 1.59
CA ILE A 52 -8.21 -0.91 1.75
C ILE A 52 -9.44 -1.05 0.86
N GLY A 53 -10.31 -0.04 0.84
CA GLY A 53 -11.47 0.01 -0.06
C GLY A 53 -11.06 -0.11 -1.54
N LEU A 54 -10.02 0.60 -1.96
CA LEU A 54 -9.45 0.50 -3.30
C LEU A 54 -8.90 -0.91 -3.60
N TRP A 55 -8.17 -1.54 -2.69
CA TRP A 55 -7.63 -2.89 -2.89
C TRP A 55 -8.76 -3.92 -3.05
N ARG A 56 -9.78 -3.85 -2.18
CA ARG A 56 -10.97 -4.70 -2.27
C ARG A 56 -11.73 -4.47 -3.58
N SER A 57 -11.86 -3.23 -4.04
CA SER A 57 -12.51 -2.91 -5.32
C SER A 57 -11.74 -3.46 -6.53
N GLN A 58 -10.47 -3.83 -6.36
CA GLN A 58 -9.65 -4.49 -7.38
C GLN A 58 -9.56 -6.01 -7.17
N HIS A 59 -10.47 -6.59 -6.39
CA HIS A 59 -10.57 -8.02 -6.08
C HIS A 59 -9.30 -8.60 -5.45
N MET A 60 -8.58 -7.80 -4.65
CA MET A 60 -7.42 -8.25 -3.91
C MET A 60 -7.84 -8.66 -2.49
N PRO A 61 -7.39 -9.83 -1.99
CA PRO A 61 -7.42 -10.12 -0.56
C PRO A 61 -6.61 -9.07 0.20
N VAL A 62 -7.11 -8.62 1.35
CA VAL A 62 -6.46 -7.58 2.17
C VAL A 62 -6.39 -8.01 3.62
N VAL A 63 -5.19 -7.97 4.20
CA VAL A 63 -5.00 -7.93 5.66
C VAL A 63 -5.01 -6.47 6.09
N VAL A 64 -5.90 -6.14 7.01
CA VAL A 64 -5.99 -4.80 7.60
C VAL A 64 -5.06 -4.77 8.80
N VAL A 65 -4.15 -3.79 8.83
CA VAL A 65 -3.33 -3.50 10.00
C VAL A 65 -4.07 -2.45 10.84
N PRO A 66 -4.36 -2.70 12.13
CA PRO A 66 -4.99 -1.72 13.01
C PRO A 66 -4.05 -0.54 13.29
N GLY A 67 -4.56 0.58 13.82
CA GLY A 67 -3.76 1.77 14.13
C GLY A 67 -4.02 3.00 13.27
N TRP A 68 -4.84 2.92 12.22
CA TRP A 68 -5.11 4.07 11.35
C TRP A 68 -6.09 5.08 11.98
N ASP A 69 -7.21 4.59 12.50
CA ASP A 69 -8.23 5.39 13.19
C ASP A 69 -8.00 5.43 14.71
N ASP A 70 -7.03 4.63 15.19
CA ASP A 70 -6.60 4.69 16.58
C ASP A 70 -5.76 5.96 16.74
N GLU A 71 -6.44 7.08 16.97
CA GLU A 71 -5.85 8.24 17.62
C GLU A 71 -5.19 7.72 18.90
N VAL A 72 -3.89 7.46 18.82
CA VAL A 72 -3.06 7.40 20.01
C VAL A 72 -3.09 8.82 20.54
N ALA A 73 -4.02 9.07 21.47
CA ALA A 73 -3.82 10.06 22.50
C ALA A 73 -2.49 9.70 23.17
N LEU A 74 -1.39 10.21 22.62
CA LEU A 74 -0.10 10.20 23.28
C LEU A 74 -0.29 11.05 24.54
N PRO A 75 -0.01 10.52 25.74
CA PRO A 75 0.08 11.35 26.94
C PRO A 75 1.20 12.39 26.80
#